data_AF-A0A1E7HWU4-F1
#
_entry.id   AF-A0A1E7HWU4-F1
#
_cell.length_a   1.000
_cell.length_b   1.000
_cell.length_c   1.000
_cell.angle_alpha   90.00
_cell.angle_beta   90.00
_cell.angle_gamma   90.00
#
_symmetry.space_group_name_H-M   'P 1'
#
loop_
_entity.id
_entity.type
_entity.pdbx_description
1 polymer ?
#
loop_
_entity_poly.entity_id
_entity_poly.type
_entity_poly.pdbx_seq_one_letter_code
_entity_poly.pdbx_strand_id
1 'polypeptide(L)'
;MKISHPLDIENQLGVHCVKIYNGPQPSFSRKAISTLTNGQWQELCNRILLVPTDPPSLGRLDKIVDINYEPGTFLLSERAEQPAFLYEDERKGGLEGLVCQVVMEDLARLDTYAALDCTMPAFQRRISEEVFGILTHATEQVPSLASLIWNQEYSDIIRRIEMLVLTGDPDFDVHIYADVNRFAKQVCLSAIQQIEARRDIGIQELCRFSVSAGLVGLNTKSPIEATSHFDKQCAIPLLIETSVRDNATHILDSLLTLARRRHHIDETEELLIEVCDRAGHGPVSIAVFTDDYIETLFLLKFYEALMNEYKNLFVCLIPKSRHCGNDATYLDITEALAAPKFYRLKYYQDQGRFMLRSDGPCLGGLNLFKLPITLLQDLMTTDLLDIRGCRAFEMSQGLNKPTFFSFNVCREISESLTGLDGESQHMVLVRQNPGDKSFCGFRERHRRTLSTPSGRQYMVAPFTVQDYLCAREERRGKNGELGKGEFFTSPSRRGNKKGNREIGDEK
;
A
#
# COMPACT_ATOMS: atom_id res chain seq x y z
N MET A 1 3.53 31.20 -27.98
CA MET A 1 2.21 30.78 -28.52
C MET A 1 1.32 30.46 -27.33
N LYS A 2 0.25 31.24 -27.12
CA LYS A 2 -0.80 30.91 -26.14
C LYS A 2 -1.66 29.83 -26.77
N ILE A 3 -1.72 28.64 -26.18
CA ILE A 3 -2.62 27.57 -26.61
C ILE A 3 -3.97 27.82 -25.93
N SER A 4 -4.97 28.04 -26.76
CA SER A 4 -6.39 28.07 -26.44
C SER A 4 -6.98 26.68 -26.69
N HIS A 5 -7.78 26.20 -25.73
CA HIS A 5 -8.75 25.09 -25.77
C HIS A 5 -8.30 23.68 -25.32
N PRO A 6 -8.89 23.17 -24.21
CA PRO A 6 -8.87 21.75 -23.79
C PRO A 6 -9.85 20.82 -24.51
N LEU A 7 -10.55 21.28 -25.56
CA LEU A 7 -11.76 20.61 -26.07
C LEU A 7 -11.53 19.57 -27.19
N ASP A 8 -10.31 19.37 -27.68
CA ASP A 8 -10.07 18.43 -28.79
C ASP A 8 -9.63 17.01 -28.37
N ILE A 9 -9.50 16.74 -27.07
CA ILE A 9 -9.15 15.39 -26.55
C ILE A 9 -10.40 14.50 -26.37
N GLU A 10 -11.58 15.10 -26.15
CA GLU A 10 -12.82 14.33 -25.84
C GLU A 10 -13.29 13.45 -27.01
N ASN A 11 -13.05 13.84 -28.26
CA ASN A 11 -13.53 13.10 -29.43
C ASN A 11 -12.64 11.92 -29.86
N GLN A 12 -11.41 11.80 -29.35
CA GLN A 12 -10.53 10.68 -29.70
C GLN A 12 -10.58 9.52 -28.69
N LEU A 13 -11.14 9.73 -27.49
CA LEU A 13 -11.03 8.77 -26.39
C LEU A 13 -12.32 8.01 -26.05
N GLY A 14 -13.46 8.32 -26.70
CA GLY A 14 -14.70 7.57 -26.49
C GLY A 14 -15.17 7.53 -25.03
N VAL A 15 -14.84 8.57 -24.25
CA VAL A 15 -15.16 8.63 -22.82
C VAL A 15 -16.62 9.02 -22.66
N HIS A 16 -17.47 8.06 -22.31
CA HIS A 16 -18.78 8.38 -21.75
C HIS A 16 -18.57 8.97 -20.35
N CYS A 17 -18.55 10.30 -20.22
CA CYS A 17 -18.63 10.96 -18.93
C CYS A 17 -19.95 10.55 -18.25
N VAL A 18 -19.86 9.63 -17.29
CA VAL A 18 -20.98 9.32 -16.40
C VAL A 18 -21.15 10.53 -15.50
N LYS A 19 -22.27 11.27 -15.65
CA LYS A 19 -22.61 12.33 -14.72
C LYS A 19 -22.87 11.73 -13.34
N ILE A 20 -21.91 11.86 -12.43
CA ILE A 20 -21.99 11.30 -11.08
C ILE A 20 -23.07 12.00 -10.25
N TYR A 21 -23.26 13.32 -10.44
CA TYR A 21 -24.17 14.10 -9.62
C TYR A 21 -24.56 15.43 -10.30
N ASN A 22 -25.85 15.82 -10.23
CA ASN A 22 -26.40 17.03 -10.85
C ASN A 22 -27.17 17.93 -9.87
N GLY A 23 -27.06 17.68 -8.56
CA GLY A 23 -27.89 18.36 -7.54
C GLY A 23 -27.21 19.56 -6.85
N PRO A 24 -27.96 20.50 -6.27
CA PRO A 24 -27.41 21.51 -5.36
C PRO A 24 -27.29 21.01 -3.89
N GLN A 25 -27.76 19.80 -3.59
CA GLN A 25 -27.85 19.23 -2.23
C GLN A 25 -27.32 17.79 -2.17
N PRO A 26 -26.47 17.45 -1.18
CA PRO A 26 -25.94 16.10 -1.01
C PRO A 26 -27.02 15.01 -1.08
N SER A 27 -26.71 13.90 -1.74
CA SER A 27 -27.59 12.73 -1.81
C SER A 27 -27.72 12.03 -0.45
N PHE A 28 -26.68 12.12 0.38
CA PHE A 28 -26.69 11.69 1.78
C PHE A 28 -26.10 12.80 2.66
N SER A 29 -26.69 13.01 3.84
CA SER A 29 -26.21 14.02 4.79
C SER A 29 -26.17 13.48 6.21
N ARG A 30 -25.41 14.12 7.08
CA ARG A 30 -25.37 13.90 8.52
C ARG A 30 -26.76 13.97 9.16
N LYS A 31 -27.68 14.78 8.62
CA LYS A 31 -29.07 14.79 9.09
C LYS A 31 -29.74 13.43 8.90
N ALA A 32 -29.45 12.73 7.80
CA ALA A 32 -29.97 11.39 7.54
C ALA A 32 -29.46 10.36 8.57
N ILE A 33 -28.24 10.53 9.10
CA ILE A 33 -27.71 9.67 10.18
C ILE A 33 -28.62 9.70 11.40
N SER A 34 -29.14 10.88 11.78
CA SER A 34 -30.02 11.00 12.96
C SER A 34 -31.35 10.25 12.82
N THR A 35 -31.71 9.82 11.60
CA THR A 35 -32.91 9.01 11.35
C THR A 35 -32.63 7.51 11.33
N LEU A 36 -31.36 7.10 11.34
CA LEU A 36 -30.97 5.70 11.36
C LEU A 36 -31.08 5.14 12.78
N THR A 37 -31.54 3.89 12.88
CA THR A 37 -31.36 3.09 14.09
C THR A 37 -29.87 2.74 14.28
N ASN A 38 -29.45 2.40 15.50
CA ASN A 38 -28.07 1.97 15.76
C ASN A 38 -27.65 0.78 14.88
N GLY A 39 -28.56 -0.15 14.60
CA GLY A 39 -28.28 -1.28 13.71
C GLY A 39 -28.05 -0.86 12.25
N GLN A 40 -28.84 0.09 11.75
CA GLN A 40 -28.63 0.65 10.40
C GLN A 40 -27.35 1.48 10.31
N TRP A 41 -27.01 2.22 11.36
CA TRP A 41 -25.76 2.96 11.44
C TRP A 41 -24.55 2.01 11.46
N GLN A 42 -24.59 0.95 12.29
CA GLN A 42 -23.53 -0.07 12.33
C GLN A 42 -23.33 -0.74 10.98
N GLU A 43 -24.41 -1.09 10.28
CA GLU A 43 -24.34 -1.69 8.94
C GLU A 43 -23.70 -0.73 7.94
N LEU A 44 -24.09 0.56 7.97
CA LEU A 44 -23.48 1.58 7.13
C LEU A 44 -21.98 1.76 7.46
N CYS A 45 -21.60 1.77 8.74
CA CYS A 45 -20.20 1.81 9.17
C CYS A 45 -19.42 0.60 8.65
N ASN A 46 -19.97 -0.62 8.78
CA ASN A 46 -19.33 -1.84 8.28
C ASN A 46 -19.11 -1.78 6.77
N ARG A 47 -20.11 -1.29 6.02
CA ARG A 47 -19.97 -1.04 4.59
C ARG A 47 -18.88 -0.02 4.30
N ILE A 48 -18.89 1.15 4.93
CA ILE A 48 -17.87 2.19 4.73
C ILE A 48 -16.47 1.64 5.02
N LEU A 49 -16.31 0.92 6.13
CA LEU A 49 -15.03 0.36 6.59
C LEU A 49 -14.58 -0.89 5.82
N LEU A 50 -15.40 -1.41 4.90
CA LEU A 50 -15.14 -2.64 4.15
C LEU A 50 -14.95 -3.85 5.07
N VAL A 51 -15.78 -3.94 6.12
CA VAL A 51 -15.81 -5.12 6.99
C VAL A 51 -16.43 -6.27 6.20
N PRO A 52 -15.75 -7.43 6.07
CA PRO A 52 -16.31 -8.58 5.38
C PRO A 52 -17.62 -9.05 6.03
N THR A 53 -18.54 -9.61 5.23
CA THR A 53 -19.80 -10.19 5.73
C THR A 53 -19.58 -11.37 6.66
N ASP A 54 -18.50 -12.13 6.44
CA ASP A 54 -17.99 -13.18 7.33
C ASP A 54 -16.58 -12.79 7.80
N PRO A 55 -16.47 -11.91 8.82
CA PRO A 55 -15.18 -11.46 9.29
C PRO A 55 -14.39 -12.64 9.86
N PRO A 56 -13.08 -12.71 9.62
CA PRO A 56 -12.28 -13.82 10.11
C PRO A 56 -12.35 -13.92 11.63
N SER A 57 -12.67 -15.09 12.15
CA SER A 57 -12.53 -15.37 13.58
C SER A 57 -11.08 -15.12 14.02
N LEU A 58 -10.87 -14.52 15.20
CA LEU A 58 -9.53 -14.24 15.73
C LEU A 58 -8.59 -15.46 15.65
N GLY A 59 -9.06 -16.66 16.04
CA GLY A 59 -8.26 -17.89 15.99
C GLY A 59 -7.83 -18.36 14.58
N ARG A 60 -8.40 -17.81 13.51
CA ARG A 60 -7.91 -18.03 12.13
C ARG A 60 -6.80 -17.04 11.80
N LEU A 61 -6.94 -15.77 12.19
CA LEU A 61 -5.90 -14.77 11.98
C LEU A 61 -4.62 -15.06 12.75
N ASP A 62 -4.72 -15.65 13.94
CA ASP A 62 -3.55 -16.06 14.75
C ASP A 62 -2.61 -17.04 14.01
N LYS A 63 -3.10 -17.72 12.97
CA LYS A 63 -2.27 -18.60 12.11
C LYS A 63 -1.49 -17.84 11.05
N ILE A 64 -1.89 -16.61 10.74
CA ILE A 64 -1.33 -15.78 9.69
C ILE A 64 -0.50 -14.65 10.29
N VAL A 65 -0.91 -14.10 11.44
CA VAL A 65 -0.24 -12.98 12.12
C VAL A 65 -0.10 -13.24 13.62
N ASP A 66 0.79 -12.48 14.27
CA ASP A 66 0.91 -12.43 15.72
C ASP A 66 -0.40 -12.02 16.41
N ILE A 67 -0.64 -12.50 17.64
CA ILE A 67 -1.82 -12.19 18.45
C ILE A 67 -1.95 -10.68 18.77
N ASN A 68 -0.85 -9.93 18.70
CA ASN A 68 -0.82 -8.47 18.86
C ASN A 68 -0.67 -7.76 17.51
N TYR A 69 -1.31 -8.30 16.47
CA TYR A 69 -1.37 -7.65 15.17
C TYR A 69 -2.18 -6.36 15.26
N GLU A 70 -1.51 -5.25 14.92
CA GLU A 70 -2.09 -3.92 14.75
C GLU A 70 -1.87 -3.54 13.28
N PRO A 71 -2.94 -3.25 12.51
CA PRO A 71 -2.80 -2.85 11.12
C PRO A 71 -2.19 -1.45 11.02
N GLY A 72 -0.95 -1.29 10.60
CA GLY A 72 -0.41 0.05 10.28
C GLY A 72 0.25 0.73 11.47
N THR A 73 0.33 2.06 11.42
CA THR A 73 1.18 2.83 12.35
C THR A 73 0.44 3.47 13.52
N PHE A 74 -0.73 4.06 13.26
CA PHE A 74 -1.61 4.69 14.25
C PHE A 74 -3.02 4.90 13.67
N LEU A 75 -4.01 5.11 14.53
CA LEU A 75 -5.41 5.39 14.17
C LEU A 75 -5.60 6.87 13.79
N LEU A 76 -6.54 7.14 12.90
CA LEU A 76 -6.84 8.49 12.43
C LEU A 76 -7.25 9.44 13.58
N SER A 77 -7.96 8.95 14.60
CA SER A 77 -8.31 9.71 15.80
C SER A 77 -7.08 10.16 16.60
N GLU A 78 -5.99 9.39 16.58
CA GLU A 78 -4.76 9.74 17.31
C GLU A 78 -4.12 11.02 16.78
N ARG A 79 -4.43 11.46 15.55
CA ARG A 79 -3.99 12.77 15.03
C ARG A 79 -4.52 13.95 15.85
N ALA A 80 -5.70 13.79 16.46
CA ALA A 80 -6.29 14.80 17.34
C ALA A 80 -5.78 14.69 18.79
N GLU A 81 -5.47 13.48 19.25
CA GLU A 81 -5.19 13.18 20.66
C GLU A 81 -3.70 13.24 21.02
N GLN A 82 -2.80 12.84 20.11
CA GLN A 82 -1.36 12.67 20.39
C GLN A 82 -0.49 13.18 19.23
N PRO A 83 -0.38 14.49 19.03
CA PRO A 83 0.22 15.04 17.83
C PRO A 83 1.76 14.98 17.78
N ALA A 84 2.44 14.50 18.83
CA ALA A 84 3.90 14.63 18.95
C ALA A 84 4.66 13.90 17.84
N PHE A 85 4.15 12.78 17.33
CA PHE A 85 4.75 12.04 16.22
C PHE A 85 4.44 12.63 14.84
N LEU A 86 3.56 13.62 14.74
CA LEU A 86 3.24 14.33 13.51
C LEU A 86 4.15 15.56 13.34
N TYR A 87 4.46 15.91 12.08
CA TYR A 87 5.14 17.18 11.79
C TYR A 87 4.24 18.39 12.07
N GLU A 88 4.84 19.57 12.16
CA GLU A 88 4.10 20.82 12.42
C GLU A 88 2.99 21.08 11.40
N ASP A 89 3.27 20.89 10.12
CA ASP A 89 2.28 21.09 9.06
C ASP A 89 1.13 20.07 9.12
N GLU A 90 1.40 18.84 9.55
CA GLU A 90 0.37 17.81 9.74
C GLU A 90 -0.54 18.08 10.94
N ARG A 91 -0.02 18.79 11.95
CA ARG A 91 -0.78 19.22 13.14
C ARG A 91 -1.67 20.42 12.82
N LYS A 92 -1.31 21.23 11.83
CA LYS A 92 -2.01 22.46 11.48
C LYS A 92 -3.41 22.14 10.96
N GLY A 93 -4.43 22.64 11.65
CA GLY A 93 -5.84 22.39 11.31
C GLY A 93 -6.43 21.10 11.89
N GLY A 94 -5.63 20.24 12.52
CA GLY A 94 -6.09 19.00 13.15
C GLY A 94 -6.79 18.03 12.19
N LEU A 95 -7.65 17.16 12.73
CA LEU A 95 -8.38 16.17 11.93
C LEU A 95 -9.34 16.82 10.92
N GLU A 96 -10.03 17.88 11.31
CA GLU A 96 -10.96 18.60 10.42
C GLU A 96 -10.22 19.23 9.23
N GLY A 97 -9.08 19.88 9.49
CA GLY A 97 -8.22 20.45 8.45
C GLY A 97 -7.73 19.40 7.46
N LEU A 98 -7.29 18.23 7.96
CA LEU A 98 -6.93 17.09 7.10
C LEU A 98 -8.11 16.66 6.23
N VAL A 99 -9.27 16.38 6.83
CA VAL A 99 -10.44 15.90 6.07
C VAL A 99 -10.84 16.92 5.01
N CYS A 100 -10.86 18.21 5.36
CA CYS A 100 -11.18 19.27 4.43
C CYS A 100 -10.20 19.32 3.26
N GLN A 101 -8.89 19.23 3.52
CA GLN A 101 -7.88 19.17 2.47
C GLN A 101 -8.07 17.93 1.57
N VAL A 102 -8.27 16.77 2.18
CA VAL A 102 -8.45 15.50 1.46
C VAL A 102 -9.63 15.59 0.50
N VAL A 103 -10.77 16.05 1.01
CA VAL A 103 -12.02 16.18 0.24
C VAL A 103 -11.87 17.20 -0.89
N MET A 104 -11.26 18.36 -0.60
CA MET A 104 -11.09 19.41 -1.62
C MET A 104 -10.23 18.95 -2.80
N GLU A 105 -9.11 18.28 -2.53
CA GLU A 105 -8.23 17.76 -3.58
C GLU A 105 -8.88 16.58 -4.34
N ASP A 106 -9.62 15.68 -3.67
CA ASP A 106 -10.31 14.58 -4.36
C ASP A 106 -11.45 15.09 -5.25
N LEU A 107 -12.27 16.02 -4.75
CA LEU A 107 -13.30 16.68 -5.56
C LEU A 107 -12.72 17.40 -6.78
N ALA A 108 -11.58 18.10 -6.64
CA ALA A 108 -10.92 18.76 -7.78
C ALA A 108 -10.48 17.76 -8.87
N ARG A 109 -10.11 16.54 -8.48
CA ARG A 109 -9.79 15.47 -9.42
C ARG A 109 -11.02 14.89 -10.06
N LEU A 110 -12.07 14.63 -9.28
CA LEU A 110 -13.35 14.16 -9.81
C LEU A 110 -13.96 15.18 -10.79
N ASP A 111 -13.80 16.47 -10.56
CA ASP A 111 -14.16 17.54 -11.50
C ASP A 111 -13.48 17.35 -12.87
N THR A 112 -12.18 17.05 -12.84
CA THR A 112 -11.34 16.86 -14.03
C THR A 112 -11.75 15.61 -14.83
N TYR A 113 -12.14 14.52 -14.15
CA TYR A 113 -12.30 13.21 -14.79
C TYR A 113 -13.75 12.70 -14.89
N ALA A 114 -14.67 13.25 -14.12
CA ALA A 114 -16.03 12.71 -13.98
C ALA A 114 -17.14 13.76 -14.19
N ALA A 115 -16.81 14.91 -14.78
CA ALA A 115 -17.74 15.97 -15.14
C ALA A 115 -18.69 16.36 -13.98
N LEU A 116 -18.15 16.43 -12.77
CA LEU A 116 -18.83 17.08 -11.66
C LEU A 116 -18.76 18.60 -11.88
N ASP A 117 -19.84 19.32 -11.56
CA ASP A 117 -19.79 20.79 -11.43
C ASP A 117 -19.47 21.12 -9.96
N CYS A 118 -18.31 20.67 -9.49
CA CYS A 118 -17.91 20.73 -8.09
C CYS A 118 -16.84 21.79 -7.79
N THR A 119 -16.52 22.65 -8.76
CA THR A 119 -15.58 23.77 -8.61
C THR A 119 -16.02 24.85 -7.62
N MET A 120 -17.30 24.89 -7.23
CA MET A 120 -17.82 25.92 -6.33
C MET A 120 -17.28 25.71 -4.89
N PRO A 121 -16.49 26.66 -4.33
CA PRO A 121 -15.89 26.48 -3.00
C PRO A 121 -16.90 26.25 -1.86
N ALA A 122 -18.10 26.79 -2.00
CA ALA A 122 -19.20 26.58 -1.05
C ALA A 122 -19.72 25.13 -1.08
N PHE A 123 -19.73 24.48 -2.25
CA PHE A 123 -20.10 23.09 -2.38
C PHE A 123 -19.03 22.19 -1.76
N GLN A 124 -17.76 22.40 -2.11
CA GLN A 124 -16.63 21.65 -1.54
C GLN A 124 -16.61 21.72 -0.01
N ARG A 125 -16.75 22.92 0.56
CA ARG A 125 -16.83 23.10 2.01
C ARG A 125 -17.99 22.31 2.63
N ARG A 126 -19.17 22.35 2.01
CA ARG A 126 -20.33 21.59 2.50
C ARG A 126 -20.06 20.09 2.48
N ILE A 127 -19.46 19.56 1.40
CA ILE A 127 -19.10 18.14 1.34
C ILE A 127 -18.08 17.80 2.44
N SER A 128 -17.05 18.63 2.65
CA SER A 128 -16.08 18.44 3.72
C SER A 128 -16.74 18.40 5.11
N GLU A 129 -17.68 19.30 5.39
CA GLU A 129 -18.44 19.35 6.64
C GLU A 129 -19.29 18.08 6.84
N GLU A 130 -19.94 17.58 5.79
CA GLU A 130 -20.72 16.35 5.82
C GLU A 130 -19.83 15.13 6.06
N VAL A 131 -18.72 15.00 5.33
CA VAL A 131 -17.73 13.92 5.49
C VAL A 131 -17.16 13.91 6.90
N PHE A 132 -16.71 15.07 7.41
CA PHE A 132 -16.19 15.19 8.77
C PHE A 132 -17.26 14.83 9.81
N GLY A 133 -18.51 15.27 9.59
CA GLY A 133 -19.64 14.95 10.43
C GLY A 133 -19.94 13.45 10.51
N ILE A 134 -19.86 12.72 9.39
CA ILE A 134 -20.01 11.27 9.33
C ILE A 134 -18.84 10.57 10.04
N LEU A 135 -17.61 11.01 9.76
CA LEU A 135 -16.38 10.44 10.31
C LEU A 135 -16.32 10.52 11.85
N THR A 136 -16.83 11.61 12.41
CA THR A 136 -16.78 11.89 13.86
C THR A 136 -18.07 11.52 14.60
N HIS A 137 -19.12 11.11 13.90
CA HIS A 137 -20.36 10.68 14.53
C HIS A 137 -20.14 9.40 15.35
N ALA A 138 -20.52 9.45 16.63
CA ALA A 138 -20.49 8.31 17.54
C ALA A 138 -21.86 8.15 18.21
N THR A 139 -22.20 6.92 18.54
CA THR A 139 -23.36 6.56 19.36
C THR A 139 -22.88 5.81 20.61
N GLU A 140 -23.78 5.45 21.51
CA GLU A 140 -23.43 4.61 22.67
C GLU A 140 -22.90 3.22 22.28
N GLN A 141 -23.30 2.70 21.11
CA GLN A 141 -22.97 1.34 20.65
C GLN A 141 -21.90 1.30 19.55
N VAL A 142 -21.78 2.37 18.79
CA VAL A 142 -20.89 2.46 17.62
C VAL A 142 -19.93 3.62 17.84
N PRO A 143 -18.61 3.38 17.98
CA PRO A 143 -17.64 4.45 18.14
C PRO A 143 -17.51 5.24 16.83
N SER A 144 -16.80 6.37 16.88
CA SER A 144 -16.57 7.16 15.67
C SER A 144 -15.74 6.39 14.65
N LEU A 145 -16.02 6.56 13.37
CA LEU A 145 -15.23 5.95 12.30
C LEU A 145 -13.76 6.38 12.40
N ALA A 146 -13.46 7.62 12.79
CA ALA A 146 -12.09 8.09 13.02
C ALA A 146 -11.29 7.21 13.99
N SER A 147 -11.94 6.60 14.98
CA SER A 147 -11.28 5.71 15.96
C SER A 147 -11.09 4.27 15.48
N LEU A 148 -11.64 3.93 14.31
CA LEU A 148 -11.57 2.60 13.71
C LEU A 148 -10.70 2.55 12.44
N ILE A 149 -10.35 3.72 11.90
CA ILE A 149 -9.61 3.86 10.65
C ILE A 149 -8.13 4.00 10.99
N TRP A 150 -7.30 3.13 10.42
CA TRP A 150 -5.85 3.29 10.48
C TRP A 150 -5.38 4.38 9.53
N ASN A 151 -4.30 5.07 9.86
CA ASN A 151 -3.79 6.18 9.05
C ASN A 151 -3.52 5.74 7.59
N GLN A 152 -3.03 4.52 7.39
CA GLN A 152 -2.81 3.96 6.07
C GLN A 152 -4.10 3.69 5.28
N GLU A 153 -5.29 3.87 5.84
CA GLU A 153 -6.58 3.63 5.18
C GLU A 153 -7.37 4.92 4.91
N TYR A 154 -7.00 6.04 5.56
CA TYR A 154 -7.92 7.18 5.67
C TYR A 154 -8.36 7.74 4.32
N SER A 155 -7.46 7.78 3.32
CA SER A 155 -7.77 8.38 2.01
C SER A 155 -8.89 7.61 1.30
N ASP A 156 -8.80 6.28 1.34
CA ASP A 156 -9.77 5.42 0.66
C ASP A 156 -11.11 5.42 1.39
N ILE A 157 -11.08 5.45 2.73
CA ILE A 157 -12.29 5.50 3.55
C ILE A 157 -12.99 6.87 3.42
N ILE A 158 -12.23 7.97 3.40
CA ILE A 158 -12.79 9.31 3.16
C ILE A 158 -13.46 9.35 1.78
N ARG A 159 -12.80 8.84 0.73
CA ARG A 159 -13.38 8.74 -0.61
C ARG A 159 -14.71 7.97 -0.63
N ARG A 160 -14.83 6.89 0.15
CA ARG A 160 -16.10 6.15 0.27
C ARG A 160 -17.18 6.96 0.97
N ILE A 161 -16.83 7.74 1.99
CA ILE A 161 -17.75 8.67 2.63
C ILE A 161 -18.17 9.77 1.65
N GLU A 162 -17.24 10.30 0.84
CA GLU A 162 -17.55 11.26 -0.22
C GLU A 162 -18.53 10.68 -1.24
N MET A 163 -18.30 9.46 -1.72
CA MET A 163 -19.21 8.77 -2.65
C MET A 163 -20.59 8.55 -2.04
N LEU A 164 -20.67 8.20 -0.75
CA LEU A 164 -21.94 8.15 -0.02
C LEU A 164 -22.64 9.51 -0.01
N VAL A 165 -21.94 10.60 0.32
CA VAL A 165 -22.51 11.96 0.36
C VAL A 165 -22.98 12.41 -1.01
N LEU A 166 -22.22 12.13 -2.07
CA LEU A 166 -22.51 12.56 -3.44
C LEU A 166 -23.58 11.70 -4.12
N THR A 167 -23.56 10.37 -3.93
CA THR A 167 -24.36 9.43 -4.73
C THR A 167 -25.38 8.63 -3.91
N GLY A 168 -25.26 8.62 -2.58
CA GLY A 168 -26.03 7.75 -1.70
C GLY A 168 -25.46 6.34 -1.56
N ASP A 169 -24.34 6.02 -2.23
CA ASP A 169 -23.70 4.70 -2.19
C ASP A 169 -22.19 4.82 -1.92
N PRO A 170 -21.67 4.28 -0.79
CA PRO A 170 -20.22 4.28 -0.53
C PRO A 170 -19.44 3.37 -1.49
N ASP A 171 -20.13 2.47 -2.21
CA ASP A 171 -19.52 1.54 -3.14
C ASP A 171 -19.40 2.07 -4.57
N PHE A 172 -19.99 3.24 -4.86
CA PHE A 172 -19.86 3.89 -6.16
C PHE A 172 -18.38 4.09 -6.52
N ASP A 173 -17.98 3.56 -7.68
CA ASP A 173 -16.58 3.48 -8.07
C ASP A 173 -16.28 4.44 -9.23
N VAL A 174 -15.16 5.17 -9.13
CA VAL A 174 -14.72 6.15 -10.12
C VAL A 174 -13.25 5.91 -10.43
N HIS A 175 -12.98 5.45 -11.65
CA HIS A 175 -11.63 5.16 -12.11
C HIS A 175 -10.95 6.44 -12.66
N ILE A 176 -10.48 7.30 -11.75
CA ILE A 176 -9.81 8.57 -12.11
C ILE A 176 -8.46 8.38 -12.83
N TYR A 177 -7.88 7.17 -12.79
CA TYR A 177 -6.61 6.82 -13.43
C TYR A 177 -6.76 6.10 -14.78
N ALA A 178 -7.97 5.93 -15.32
CA ALA A 178 -8.20 5.08 -16.49
C ALA A 178 -7.32 5.48 -17.69
N ASP A 179 -7.24 6.78 -18.00
CA ASP A 179 -6.45 7.28 -19.13
C ASP A 179 -4.94 7.19 -18.87
N VAL A 180 -4.52 7.51 -17.65
CA VAL A 180 -3.12 7.39 -17.21
C VAL A 180 -2.67 5.93 -17.30
N ASN A 181 -3.46 4.99 -16.78
CA ASN A 181 -3.18 3.56 -16.82
C ASN A 181 -3.16 3.03 -18.25
N ARG A 182 -4.07 3.48 -19.12
CA ARG A 182 -4.06 3.11 -20.55
C ARG A 182 -2.77 3.54 -21.23
N PHE A 183 -2.35 4.79 -21.03
CA PHE A 183 -1.09 5.30 -21.58
C PHE A 183 0.12 4.56 -20.99
N ALA A 184 0.13 4.40 -19.66
CA ALA A 184 1.18 3.72 -18.94
C ALA A 184 1.35 2.26 -19.41
N LYS A 185 0.26 1.55 -19.69
CA LYS A 185 0.30 0.19 -20.27
C LYS A 185 1.09 0.16 -21.57
N GLN A 186 0.80 1.07 -22.50
CA GLN A 186 1.49 1.14 -23.78
C GLN A 186 2.99 1.41 -23.61
N VAL A 187 3.32 2.36 -22.74
CA VAL A 187 4.70 2.71 -22.39
C VAL A 187 5.44 1.54 -21.77
N CYS A 188 4.85 0.87 -20.78
CA CYS A 188 5.46 -0.26 -20.10
C CYS A 188 5.66 -1.46 -21.02
N LEU A 189 4.69 -1.78 -21.90
CA LEU A 189 4.84 -2.84 -22.88
C LEU A 189 5.97 -2.55 -23.89
N SER A 190 6.13 -1.29 -24.28
CA SER A 190 7.26 -0.83 -25.10
C SER A 190 8.60 -0.94 -24.36
N ALA A 191 8.66 -0.59 -23.07
CA ALA A 191 9.86 -0.75 -22.25
C ALA A 191 10.22 -2.24 -22.04
N ILE A 192 9.23 -3.09 -21.76
CA ILE A 192 9.40 -4.55 -21.64
C ILE A 192 9.91 -5.14 -22.96
N GLN A 193 9.43 -4.67 -24.11
CA GLN A 193 9.97 -5.10 -25.40
C GLN A 193 11.46 -4.78 -25.54
N GLN A 194 11.90 -3.61 -25.08
CA GLN A 194 13.31 -3.23 -25.10
C GLN A 194 14.14 -4.06 -24.11
N ILE A 195 13.58 -4.40 -22.94
CA ILE A 195 14.19 -5.30 -21.96
C ILE A 195 14.39 -6.70 -22.57
N GLU A 196 13.37 -7.26 -23.22
CA GLU A 196 13.43 -8.59 -23.85
C GLU A 196 14.46 -8.67 -24.99
N ALA A 197 14.74 -7.55 -25.67
CA ALA A 197 15.74 -7.47 -26.72
C ALA A 197 17.19 -7.50 -26.17
N ARG A 198 17.36 -7.30 -24.86
CA ARG A 198 18.66 -7.25 -24.18
C ARG A 198 19.01 -8.59 -23.54
N ARG A 199 20.24 -9.05 -23.78
CA ARG A 199 20.77 -10.30 -23.18
C ARG A 199 21.49 -10.08 -21.86
N ASP A 200 21.78 -8.83 -21.50
CA ASP A 200 22.52 -8.45 -20.29
C ASP A 200 21.63 -8.22 -19.06
N ILE A 201 20.31 -8.46 -19.19
CA ILE A 201 19.35 -8.28 -18.09
C ILE A 201 19.01 -9.66 -17.52
N GLY A 202 19.46 -9.91 -16.29
CA GLY A 202 19.19 -11.13 -15.55
C GLY A 202 17.95 -11.03 -14.68
N ILE A 203 17.66 -12.11 -13.96
CA ILE A 203 16.51 -12.19 -13.07
C ILE A 203 16.64 -11.25 -11.86
N GLN A 204 17.87 -10.98 -11.41
CA GLN A 204 18.14 -10.01 -10.34
C GLN A 204 17.76 -8.59 -10.78
N GLU A 205 18.17 -8.18 -11.99
CA GLU A 205 17.77 -6.87 -12.54
C GLU A 205 16.26 -6.79 -12.73
N LEU A 206 15.60 -7.84 -13.20
CA LEU A 206 14.14 -7.86 -13.32
C LEU A 206 13.44 -7.71 -11.96
N CYS A 207 13.97 -8.34 -10.91
CA CYS A 207 13.48 -8.15 -9.54
C CYS A 207 13.61 -6.68 -9.13
N ARG A 208 14.79 -6.08 -9.30
CA ARG A 208 15.02 -4.67 -8.97
C ARG A 208 14.19 -3.70 -9.81
N PHE A 209 13.96 -4.00 -11.09
CA PHE A 209 13.03 -3.25 -11.94
C PHE A 209 11.62 -3.32 -11.40
N SER A 210 11.17 -4.50 -10.98
CA SER A 210 9.82 -4.66 -10.44
C SER A 210 9.60 -3.81 -9.19
N VAL A 211 10.61 -3.61 -8.34
CA VAL A 211 10.49 -2.69 -7.19
C VAL A 211 10.63 -1.24 -7.63
N SER A 212 11.68 -0.91 -8.38
CA SER A 212 12.00 0.47 -8.78
C SER A 212 10.93 1.10 -9.68
N ALA A 213 10.13 0.27 -10.36
CA ALA A 213 9.00 0.70 -11.16
C ALA A 213 7.91 1.42 -10.34
N GLY A 214 7.86 1.25 -9.01
CA GLY A 214 7.00 2.05 -8.13
C GLY A 214 7.35 3.55 -8.08
N LEU A 215 8.49 3.97 -8.65
CA LEU A 215 8.82 5.40 -8.85
C LEU A 215 8.26 5.96 -10.17
N VAL A 216 7.86 5.09 -11.11
CA VAL A 216 7.40 5.49 -12.44
C VAL A 216 5.99 6.06 -12.35
N GLY A 217 5.81 7.26 -12.90
CA GLY A 217 4.51 7.93 -12.90
C GLY A 217 4.12 8.52 -11.54
N LEU A 218 5.00 8.51 -10.54
CA LEU A 218 4.74 9.13 -9.23
C LEU A 218 4.41 10.64 -9.34
N ASN A 219 4.88 11.30 -10.40
CA ASN A 219 4.52 12.69 -10.74
C ASN A 219 3.02 12.88 -11.01
N THR A 220 2.31 11.82 -11.40
CA THR A 220 0.85 11.82 -11.70
C THR A 220 -0.02 11.57 -10.46
N LYS A 221 0.57 11.25 -9.30
CA LYS A 221 -0.16 10.96 -8.05
C LYS A 221 -0.36 12.18 -7.16
N SER A 222 -1.38 12.14 -6.28
CA SER A 222 -1.51 13.11 -5.17
C SER A 222 -0.71 12.67 -3.96
N PRO A 223 -0.19 13.63 -3.18
CA PRO A 223 0.22 13.41 -1.80
C PRO A 223 -0.86 12.72 -0.93
N ILE A 224 -2.15 13.02 -1.13
CA ILE A 224 -3.25 12.40 -0.37
C ILE A 224 -3.31 10.88 -0.53
N GLU A 225 -3.17 10.36 -1.75
CA GLU A 225 -3.28 8.93 -2.02
C GLU A 225 -2.11 8.15 -1.42
N ALA A 226 -0.98 8.84 -1.29
CA ALA A 226 0.20 8.32 -0.61
C ALA A 226 0.07 8.34 0.91
N THR A 227 -1.02 8.91 1.46
CA THR A 227 -1.34 9.06 2.89
C THR A 227 -0.23 9.71 3.73
N SER A 228 0.69 10.41 3.06
CA SER A 228 1.90 11.02 3.61
C SER A 228 2.58 11.88 2.55
N HIS A 229 3.42 12.84 2.96
CA HIS A 229 4.18 13.66 2.03
C HIS A 229 5.26 12.83 1.30
N PHE A 230 5.47 13.13 0.02
CA PHE A 230 6.54 12.57 -0.80
C PHE A 230 7.15 13.62 -1.74
N ASP A 231 8.41 13.44 -2.09
CA ASP A 231 9.10 14.32 -3.04
C ASP A 231 8.87 13.85 -4.50
N LYS A 232 8.24 14.71 -5.30
CA LYS A 232 8.01 14.46 -6.73
C LYS A 232 9.31 14.46 -7.54
N GLN A 233 10.40 15.04 -7.04
CA GLN A 233 11.70 15.01 -7.70
C GLN A 233 12.28 13.59 -7.75
N CYS A 234 11.83 12.71 -6.87
CA CYS A 234 12.22 11.30 -6.84
C CYS A 234 11.48 10.46 -7.89
N ALA A 235 10.50 11.01 -8.62
CA ALA A 235 9.74 10.27 -9.61
C ALA A 235 10.56 9.98 -10.88
N ILE A 236 10.32 8.82 -11.49
CA ILE A 236 10.61 8.62 -12.92
C ILE A 236 9.37 9.15 -13.66
N PRO A 237 9.45 10.30 -14.34
CA PRO A 237 8.25 10.97 -14.83
C PRO A 237 7.58 10.17 -15.96
N LEU A 238 6.26 10.05 -15.87
CA LEU A 238 5.41 9.66 -16.99
C LEU A 238 4.86 10.93 -17.65
N LEU A 239 5.28 11.20 -18.88
CA LEU A 239 4.95 12.43 -19.62
C LEU A 239 3.96 12.10 -20.74
N ILE A 240 2.66 12.35 -20.51
CA ILE A 240 1.58 12.00 -21.44
C ILE A 240 1.73 12.69 -22.80
N GLU A 241 2.29 13.91 -22.82
CA GLU A 241 2.55 14.69 -24.03
C GLU A 241 3.74 14.18 -24.85
N THR A 242 4.50 13.22 -24.31
CA THR A 242 5.68 12.64 -24.96
C THR A 242 5.33 11.30 -25.61
N SER A 243 6.01 10.93 -26.69
CA SER A 243 5.73 9.68 -27.39
C SER A 243 5.89 8.45 -26.48
N VAL A 244 5.12 7.39 -26.77
CA VAL A 244 5.22 6.11 -26.05
C VAL A 244 6.64 5.55 -26.07
N ARG A 245 7.34 5.69 -27.20
CA ARG A 245 8.71 5.19 -27.40
C ARG A 245 9.73 5.95 -26.55
N ASP A 246 9.60 7.27 -26.50
CA ASP A 246 10.55 8.10 -25.75
C ASP A 246 10.35 7.93 -24.24
N ASN A 247 9.10 7.88 -23.76
CA ASN A 247 8.79 7.51 -22.38
C ASN A 247 9.39 6.13 -22.03
N ALA A 248 9.17 5.13 -22.89
CA ALA A 248 9.66 3.77 -22.65
C ALA A 248 11.20 3.71 -22.56
N THR A 249 11.89 4.45 -23.42
CA THR A 249 13.36 4.54 -23.41
C THR A 249 13.85 5.21 -22.12
N HIS A 250 13.25 6.35 -21.76
CA HIS A 250 13.59 7.08 -20.55
C HIS A 250 13.36 6.24 -19.26
N ILE A 251 12.23 5.53 -19.20
CA ILE A 251 11.91 4.64 -18.07
C ILE A 251 12.94 3.51 -18.00
N LEU A 252 13.25 2.86 -19.12
CA LEU A 252 14.24 1.78 -19.13
C LEU A 252 15.62 2.26 -18.66
N ASP A 253 16.10 3.41 -19.17
CA ASP A 253 17.39 3.98 -18.77
C ASP A 253 17.43 4.32 -17.27
N SER A 254 16.32 4.85 -16.75
CA SER A 254 16.17 5.16 -15.31
C SER A 254 16.17 3.89 -14.46
N LEU A 255 15.40 2.87 -14.87
CA LEU A 255 15.34 1.58 -14.16
C LEU A 255 16.68 0.85 -14.18
N LEU A 256 17.40 0.86 -15.31
CA LEU A 256 18.76 0.31 -15.42
C LEU A 256 19.73 1.00 -14.48
N THR A 257 19.64 2.33 -14.40
CA THR A 257 20.47 3.12 -13.48
C THR A 257 20.16 2.72 -12.04
N LEU A 258 18.89 2.65 -11.64
CA LEU A 258 18.48 2.28 -10.29
C LEU A 258 18.84 0.84 -9.93
N ALA A 259 18.59 -0.12 -10.81
CA ALA A 259 18.88 -1.53 -10.55
C ALA A 259 20.38 -1.84 -10.39
N ARG A 260 21.27 -0.99 -10.94
CA ARG A 260 22.72 -1.14 -10.85
C ARG A 260 23.34 -0.32 -9.72
N ARG A 261 22.57 0.56 -9.07
CA ARG A 261 23.02 1.25 -7.86
C ARG A 261 23.12 0.27 -6.70
N ARG A 262 24.04 0.55 -5.78
CA ARG A 262 24.09 -0.15 -4.50
C ARG A 262 22.95 0.36 -3.63
N HIS A 263 22.06 -0.55 -3.23
CA HIS A 263 20.98 -0.26 -2.28
C HIS A 263 21.39 -0.68 -0.87
N HIS A 264 20.89 0.04 0.13
CA HIS A 264 21.17 -0.29 1.54
C HIS A 264 20.41 -1.53 2.01
N ILE A 265 19.21 -1.75 1.46
CA ILE A 265 18.33 -2.86 1.83
C ILE A 265 17.88 -3.54 0.54
N ASP A 266 18.68 -4.50 0.07
CA ASP A 266 18.39 -5.29 -1.13
C ASP A 266 18.67 -6.76 -0.87
N GLU A 267 17.65 -7.48 -0.44
CA GLU A 267 17.68 -8.92 -0.22
C GLU A 267 17.23 -9.73 -1.44
N THR A 268 17.42 -9.19 -2.66
CA THR A 268 17.08 -9.91 -3.91
C THR A 268 17.75 -11.28 -3.97
N GLU A 269 19.00 -11.39 -3.52
CA GLU A 269 19.71 -12.67 -3.49
C GLU A 269 19.06 -13.66 -2.51
N GLU A 270 18.67 -13.22 -1.32
CA GLU A 270 18.00 -14.06 -0.33
C GLU A 270 16.63 -14.54 -0.85
N LEU A 271 15.88 -13.70 -1.56
CA LEU A 271 14.64 -14.11 -2.25
C LEU A 271 14.90 -15.23 -3.26
N LEU A 272 15.91 -15.05 -4.13
CA LEU A 272 16.22 -16.03 -5.17
C LEU A 272 16.74 -17.34 -4.57
N ILE A 273 17.55 -17.28 -3.51
CA ILE A 273 18.03 -18.45 -2.78
C ILE A 273 16.85 -19.18 -2.13
N GLU A 274 15.96 -18.48 -1.43
CA GLU A 274 14.83 -19.12 -0.75
C GLU A 274 13.86 -19.79 -1.75
N VAL A 275 13.64 -19.17 -2.91
CA VAL A 275 12.86 -19.79 -3.99
C VAL A 275 13.59 -20.99 -4.60
N CYS A 276 14.89 -20.85 -4.89
CA CYS A 276 15.70 -21.92 -5.48
C CYS A 276 15.77 -23.15 -4.58
N ASP A 277 16.14 -22.97 -3.31
CA ASP A 277 16.30 -24.03 -2.33
C ASP A 277 14.99 -24.81 -2.15
N ARG A 278 13.88 -24.10 -1.98
CA ARG A 278 12.57 -24.75 -1.81
C ARG A 278 12.12 -25.44 -3.10
N ALA A 279 12.29 -24.80 -4.26
CA ALA A 279 11.84 -25.34 -5.54
C ALA A 279 12.66 -26.56 -5.98
N GLY A 280 13.91 -26.68 -5.51
CA GLY A 280 14.75 -27.87 -5.66
C GLY A 280 14.27 -29.08 -4.86
N HIS A 281 13.44 -28.87 -3.83
CA HIS A 281 12.95 -29.93 -2.94
C HIS A 281 11.47 -30.31 -3.15
N GLY A 282 10.71 -29.50 -3.88
CA GLY A 282 9.30 -29.79 -4.19
C GLY A 282 8.55 -28.57 -4.74
N PRO A 283 7.21 -28.67 -4.87
CA PRO A 283 6.35 -27.53 -5.16
C PRO A 283 6.53 -26.40 -4.15
N VAL A 284 6.59 -25.16 -4.65
CA VAL A 284 6.67 -23.95 -3.81
C VAL A 284 5.63 -22.96 -4.28
N SER A 285 4.89 -22.40 -3.33
CA SER A 285 3.84 -21.43 -3.58
C SER A 285 4.21 -20.06 -3.03
N ILE A 286 4.02 -19.02 -3.85
CA ILE A 286 4.20 -17.62 -3.46
C ILE A 286 2.89 -16.87 -3.68
N ALA A 287 2.40 -16.20 -2.65
CA ALA A 287 1.29 -15.26 -2.76
C ALA A 287 1.85 -13.84 -2.86
N VAL A 288 1.44 -13.12 -3.90
CA VAL A 288 2.02 -11.85 -4.30
C VAL A 288 0.96 -10.75 -4.23
N PHE A 289 1.04 -9.89 -3.22
CA PHE A 289 0.18 -8.70 -3.13
C PHE A 289 0.80 -7.58 -3.95
N THR A 290 0.03 -7.07 -4.90
CA THR A 290 0.51 -6.01 -5.81
C THR A 290 0.24 -4.62 -5.25
N ASP A 291 0.97 -3.63 -5.77
CA ASP A 291 0.78 -2.20 -5.47
C ASP A 291 0.30 -1.50 -6.75
N ASP A 292 1.10 -0.56 -7.27
CA ASP A 292 0.79 0.23 -8.46
C ASP A 292 0.64 -0.56 -9.74
N TYR A 293 -0.21 -0.07 -10.65
CA TYR A 293 -0.39 -0.66 -11.96
C TYR A 293 0.92 -0.78 -12.75
N ILE A 294 1.72 0.29 -12.82
CA ILE A 294 3.00 0.29 -13.53
C ILE A 294 3.98 -0.69 -12.90
N GLU A 295 4.14 -0.64 -11.58
CA GLU A 295 4.98 -1.57 -10.81
C GLU A 295 4.62 -3.02 -11.11
N THR A 296 3.32 -3.30 -11.13
CA THR A 296 2.79 -4.65 -11.34
C THR A 296 3.10 -5.17 -12.75
N LEU A 297 3.13 -4.33 -13.79
CA LEU A 297 3.52 -4.79 -15.13
C LEU A 297 4.96 -5.30 -15.20
N PHE A 298 5.89 -4.66 -14.48
CA PHE A 298 7.27 -5.13 -14.37
C PHE A 298 7.38 -6.35 -13.43
N LEU A 299 6.56 -6.40 -12.37
CA LEU A 299 6.45 -7.55 -11.47
C LEU A 299 5.98 -8.83 -12.19
N LEU A 300 4.98 -8.72 -13.07
CA LEU A 300 4.55 -9.81 -13.93
C LEU A 300 5.73 -10.36 -14.75
N LYS A 301 6.56 -9.47 -15.31
CA LYS A 301 7.72 -9.89 -16.10
C LYS A 301 8.80 -10.58 -15.26
N PHE A 302 9.05 -10.09 -14.04
CA PHE A 302 9.92 -10.75 -13.08
C PHE A 302 9.44 -12.18 -12.76
N TYR A 303 8.16 -12.34 -12.40
CA TYR A 303 7.61 -13.66 -12.10
C TYR A 303 7.53 -14.59 -13.31
N GLU A 304 7.29 -14.06 -14.51
CA GLU A 304 7.39 -14.86 -15.74
C GLU A 304 8.78 -15.49 -15.91
N ALA A 305 9.84 -14.70 -15.66
CA ALA A 305 11.22 -15.17 -15.71
C ALA A 305 11.53 -16.16 -14.57
N LEU A 306 11.08 -15.87 -13.34
CA LEU A 306 11.27 -16.73 -12.18
C LEU A 306 10.60 -18.10 -12.34
N MET A 307 9.35 -18.13 -12.81
CA MET A 307 8.63 -19.38 -13.07
C MET A 307 9.18 -20.16 -14.26
N ASN A 308 9.83 -19.46 -15.21
CA ASN A 308 10.56 -20.10 -16.29
C ASN A 308 11.81 -20.82 -15.79
N GLU A 309 12.53 -20.23 -14.85
CA GLU A 309 13.72 -20.84 -14.21
C GLU A 309 13.31 -22.01 -13.30
N TYR A 310 12.34 -21.78 -12.41
CA TYR A 310 11.95 -22.74 -11.38
C TYR A 310 10.62 -23.42 -11.73
N LYS A 311 10.69 -24.64 -12.29
CA LYS A 311 9.51 -25.38 -12.78
C LYS A 311 8.51 -25.80 -11.69
N ASN A 312 8.97 -25.91 -10.45
CA ASN A 312 8.12 -26.25 -9.30
C ASN A 312 7.53 -25.02 -8.60
N LEU A 313 7.77 -23.81 -9.13
CA LEU A 313 7.20 -22.59 -8.58
C LEU A 313 5.75 -22.38 -9.05
N PHE A 314 4.90 -22.07 -8.08
CA PHE A 314 3.50 -21.66 -8.20
C PHE A 314 3.37 -20.22 -7.68
N VAL A 315 2.68 -19.37 -8.42
CA VAL A 315 2.51 -17.95 -8.10
C VAL A 315 1.02 -17.62 -8.08
N CYS A 316 0.56 -17.08 -6.96
CA CYS A 316 -0.77 -16.52 -6.80
C CYS A 316 -0.66 -14.99 -6.72
N LEU A 317 -1.00 -14.30 -7.82
CA LEU A 317 -1.04 -12.84 -7.85
C LEU A 317 -2.37 -12.33 -7.28
N ILE A 318 -2.29 -11.40 -6.33
CA ILE A 318 -3.41 -10.84 -5.58
C ILE A 318 -3.45 -9.32 -5.79
N PRO A 319 -4.05 -8.86 -6.89
CA PRO A 319 -4.31 -7.44 -7.12
C PRO A 319 -5.44 -6.92 -6.23
N LYS A 320 -5.72 -5.61 -6.30
CA LYS A 320 -6.89 -5.03 -5.65
C LYS A 320 -8.18 -5.56 -6.29
N SER A 321 -9.22 -5.73 -5.49
CA SER A 321 -10.55 -6.13 -5.96
C SER A 321 -11.38 -4.94 -6.48
N ARG A 322 -10.95 -3.71 -6.21
CA ARG A 322 -11.55 -2.46 -6.69
C ARG A 322 -10.49 -1.39 -6.94
N HIS A 323 -10.82 -0.33 -7.68
CA HIS A 323 -9.89 0.77 -7.91
C HIS A 323 -9.59 1.50 -6.59
N CYS A 324 -8.30 1.63 -6.29
CA CYS A 324 -7.76 2.37 -5.14
C CYS A 324 -6.60 3.22 -5.65
N GLY A 325 -6.84 4.49 -5.94
CA GLY A 325 -5.85 5.31 -6.66
C GLY A 325 -5.45 4.65 -7.98
N ASN A 326 -4.16 4.47 -8.20
CA ASN A 326 -3.58 3.86 -9.40
C ASN A 326 -3.09 2.41 -9.17
N ASP A 327 -3.49 1.78 -8.06
CA ASP A 327 -3.15 0.39 -7.74
C ASP A 327 -3.73 -0.56 -8.79
N ALA A 328 -3.01 -1.65 -9.07
CA ALA A 328 -3.45 -2.65 -10.02
C ALA A 328 -4.70 -3.39 -9.52
N THR A 329 -5.77 -3.38 -10.31
CA THR A 329 -6.96 -4.21 -10.04
C THR A 329 -6.90 -5.54 -10.79
N TYR A 330 -7.75 -6.49 -10.38
CA TYR A 330 -7.97 -7.74 -11.11
C TYR A 330 -8.27 -7.51 -12.59
N LEU A 331 -9.10 -6.51 -12.92
CA LEU A 331 -9.48 -6.21 -14.29
C LEU A 331 -8.30 -5.65 -15.09
N ASP A 332 -7.53 -4.74 -14.50
CA ASP A 332 -6.35 -4.16 -15.15
C ASP A 332 -5.31 -5.23 -15.50
N ILE A 333 -5.07 -6.17 -14.60
CA ILE A 333 -4.13 -7.28 -14.81
C ILE A 333 -4.66 -8.28 -15.82
N THR A 334 -5.95 -8.61 -15.77
CA THR A 334 -6.59 -9.47 -16.79
C THR A 334 -6.41 -8.86 -18.18
N GLU A 335 -6.63 -7.55 -18.33
CA GLU A 335 -6.42 -6.84 -19.59
C GLU A 335 -4.93 -6.79 -19.99
N ALA A 336 -4.02 -6.64 -19.03
CA ALA A 336 -2.58 -6.65 -19.29
C ALA A 336 -2.10 -8.02 -19.80
N LEU A 337 -2.55 -9.12 -19.18
CA LEU A 337 -2.20 -10.49 -19.55
C LEU A 337 -2.68 -10.88 -20.96
N ALA A 338 -3.63 -10.15 -21.54
CA ALA A 338 -4.03 -10.31 -22.93
C ALA A 338 -2.93 -9.84 -23.93
N ALA A 339 -1.96 -9.05 -23.48
CA ALA A 339 -0.86 -8.62 -24.34
C ALA A 339 0.06 -9.80 -24.69
N PRO A 340 0.53 -9.91 -25.95
CA PRO A 340 1.45 -10.99 -26.36
C PRO A 340 2.73 -11.08 -25.54
N LYS A 341 3.12 -10.00 -24.86
CA LYS A 341 4.30 -9.94 -23.98
C LYS A 341 4.23 -10.83 -22.74
N PHE A 342 3.02 -11.25 -22.34
CA PHE A 342 2.80 -12.10 -21.16
C PHE A 342 2.28 -13.50 -21.52
N TYR A 343 2.54 -13.97 -22.75
CA TYR A 343 2.01 -15.26 -23.21
C TYR A 343 2.45 -16.45 -22.33
N ARG A 344 3.62 -16.39 -21.68
CA ARG A 344 4.08 -17.51 -20.82
C ARG A 344 3.33 -17.53 -19.50
N LEU A 345 2.98 -16.37 -18.93
CA LEU A 345 2.12 -16.33 -17.75
C LEU A 345 0.75 -16.95 -18.05
N LYS A 346 0.18 -16.68 -19.22
CA LYS A 346 -1.06 -17.35 -19.66
C LYS A 346 -0.87 -18.85 -19.79
N TYR A 347 0.24 -19.30 -20.38
CA TYR A 347 0.58 -20.73 -20.42
C TYR A 347 0.70 -21.35 -19.02
N TYR A 348 1.32 -20.65 -18.06
CA TYR A 348 1.38 -21.12 -16.68
C TYR A 348 0.03 -21.11 -15.97
N GLN A 349 -0.87 -20.20 -16.35
CA GLN A 349 -2.25 -20.17 -15.88
C GLN A 349 -3.02 -21.40 -16.35
N ASP A 350 -2.88 -21.78 -17.62
CA ASP A 350 -3.47 -23.01 -18.18
C ASP A 350 -2.92 -24.28 -17.49
N GLN A 351 -1.70 -24.23 -16.96
CA GLN A 351 -1.08 -25.30 -16.16
C GLN A 351 -1.46 -25.27 -14.67
N GLY A 352 -2.20 -24.27 -14.21
CA GLY A 352 -2.48 -24.07 -12.77
C GLY A 352 -1.27 -23.65 -11.94
N ARG A 353 -0.17 -23.22 -12.58
CA ARG A 353 1.04 -22.71 -11.91
C ARG A 353 0.98 -21.21 -11.61
N PHE A 354 0.23 -20.46 -12.40
CA PHE A 354 -0.03 -19.04 -12.17
C PHE A 354 -1.53 -18.85 -11.91
N MET A 355 -1.88 -18.20 -10.80
CA MET A 355 -3.26 -17.91 -10.43
C MET A 355 -3.42 -16.40 -10.23
N LEU A 356 -4.52 -15.85 -10.71
CA LEU A 356 -4.90 -14.46 -10.51
C LEU A 356 -6.17 -14.41 -9.64
N ARG A 357 -6.11 -13.75 -8.49
CA ARG A 357 -7.24 -13.61 -7.57
C ARG A 357 -8.04 -12.34 -7.83
N SER A 358 -9.36 -12.46 -7.83
CA SER A 358 -10.28 -11.32 -7.98
C SER A 358 -10.74 -10.71 -6.66
N ASP A 359 -10.53 -11.40 -5.54
CA ASP A 359 -11.01 -11.07 -4.20
C ASP A 359 -9.89 -10.56 -3.27
N GLY A 360 -8.92 -9.83 -3.85
CA GLY A 360 -7.85 -9.19 -3.08
C GLY A 360 -8.30 -7.96 -2.28
N PRO A 361 -7.36 -7.17 -1.73
CA PRO A 361 -7.67 -6.02 -0.90
C PRO A 361 -8.58 -5.00 -1.59
N CYS A 362 -9.49 -4.39 -0.82
CA CYS A 362 -10.38 -3.32 -1.26
C CYS A 362 -9.85 -1.91 -0.93
N LEU A 363 -8.60 -1.81 -0.45
CA LEU A 363 -7.93 -0.59 0.00
C LEU A 363 -6.53 -0.54 -0.62
N GLY A 364 -5.94 0.65 -0.69
CA GLY A 364 -4.56 0.83 -1.15
C GLY A 364 -3.53 0.15 -0.24
N GLY A 365 -3.84 0.00 1.05
CA GLY A 365 -3.04 -0.80 1.99
C GLY A 365 -3.37 -2.30 2.01
N LEU A 366 -2.90 -2.99 3.05
CA LEU A 366 -3.17 -4.41 3.30
C LEU A 366 -3.60 -4.62 4.76
N ASN A 367 -4.90 -4.47 5.02
CA ASN A 367 -5.48 -4.81 6.32
C ASN A 367 -5.99 -6.25 6.33
N LEU A 368 -5.32 -7.12 7.08
CA LEU A 368 -5.64 -8.54 7.11
C LEU A 368 -6.99 -8.86 7.77
N PHE A 369 -7.51 -7.96 8.61
CA PHE A 369 -8.87 -8.07 9.17
C PHE A 369 -9.98 -7.85 8.12
N LYS A 370 -9.64 -7.24 6.98
CA LYS A 370 -10.59 -6.91 5.91
C LYS A 370 -10.49 -7.82 4.69
N LEU A 371 -9.61 -8.83 4.73
CA LEU A 371 -9.51 -9.80 3.65
C LEU A 371 -10.66 -10.82 3.70
N PRO A 372 -11.15 -11.30 2.55
CA PRO A 372 -12.09 -12.42 2.50
C PRO A 372 -11.50 -13.67 3.14
N ILE A 373 -12.37 -14.46 3.78
CA ILE A 373 -11.96 -15.67 4.49
C ILE A 373 -11.33 -16.73 3.58
N THR A 374 -11.79 -16.80 2.33
CA THR A 374 -11.24 -17.66 1.27
C THR A 374 -9.79 -17.33 0.98
N LEU A 375 -9.47 -16.03 0.84
CA LEU A 375 -8.10 -15.59 0.62
C LEU A 375 -7.21 -15.89 1.82
N LEU A 376 -7.70 -15.64 3.05
CA LEU A 376 -6.94 -15.97 4.26
C LEU A 376 -6.61 -17.48 4.35
N GLN A 377 -7.53 -18.36 3.95
CA GLN A 377 -7.29 -19.80 3.89
C GLN A 377 -6.18 -20.15 2.89
N ASP A 378 -6.18 -19.53 1.72
CA ASP A 378 -5.12 -19.73 0.71
C ASP A 378 -3.76 -19.27 1.27
N LEU A 379 -3.73 -18.10 1.93
CA LEU A 379 -2.51 -17.59 2.58
C LEU A 379 -1.97 -18.57 3.62
N MET A 380 -2.82 -19.24 4.42
CA MET A 380 -2.38 -20.24 5.41
C MET A 380 -1.59 -21.40 4.79
N THR A 381 -1.88 -21.76 3.54
CA THR A 381 -1.22 -22.87 2.83
C THR A 381 -0.01 -22.43 1.99
N THR A 382 0.12 -21.13 1.73
CA THR A 382 1.22 -20.58 0.91
C THR A 382 2.57 -20.67 1.62
N ASP A 383 3.66 -20.97 0.91
CA ASP A 383 5.00 -21.08 1.50
C ASP A 383 5.65 -19.73 1.80
N LEU A 384 5.51 -18.76 0.87
CA LEU A 384 6.12 -17.44 0.93
C LEU A 384 5.12 -16.34 0.60
N LEU A 385 5.30 -15.17 1.21
CA LEU A 385 4.57 -13.96 0.85
C LEU A 385 5.52 -12.97 0.18
N ASP A 386 5.07 -12.33 -0.90
CA ASP A 386 5.70 -11.16 -1.49
C ASP A 386 4.70 -10.01 -1.46
N ILE A 387 5.00 -8.95 -0.71
CA ILE A 387 4.09 -7.84 -0.45
C ILE A 387 4.73 -6.56 -0.98
N ARG A 388 4.09 -5.99 -2.00
CA ARG A 388 4.54 -4.77 -2.68
C ARG A 388 3.87 -3.53 -2.10
N GLY A 389 4.60 -2.42 -2.09
CA GLY A 389 4.09 -1.10 -1.73
C GLY A 389 4.26 -0.70 -0.27
N CYS A 390 4.46 0.60 -0.03
CA CYS A 390 4.71 1.16 1.30
C CYS A 390 3.53 0.92 2.26
N ARG A 391 2.30 1.22 1.83
CA ARG A 391 1.10 1.10 2.68
C ARG A 391 0.83 -0.36 3.06
N ALA A 392 1.07 -1.30 2.15
CA ALA A 392 0.95 -2.72 2.46
C ALA A 392 2.01 -3.17 3.48
N PHE A 393 3.28 -2.80 3.28
CA PHE A 393 4.36 -3.04 4.24
C PHE A 393 4.05 -2.50 5.64
N GLU A 394 3.60 -1.25 5.71
CA GLU A 394 3.22 -0.57 6.96
C GLU A 394 2.13 -1.34 7.72
N MET A 395 1.20 -1.96 7.00
CA MET A 395 0.02 -2.59 7.57
C MET A 395 0.13 -4.09 7.86
N SER A 396 1.17 -4.78 7.38
CA SER A 396 1.23 -6.26 7.40
C SER A 396 2.45 -6.82 8.14
N GLN A 397 2.93 -6.10 9.16
CA GLN A 397 4.00 -6.58 10.04
C GLN A 397 3.59 -7.75 10.94
N GLY A 398 4.53 -8.62 11.28
CA GLY A 398 4.27 -9.72 12.23
C GLY A 398 3.56 -10.92 11.59
N LEU A 399 3.74 -11.13 10.28
CA LEU A 399 3.23 -12.29 9.58
C LEU A 399 3.96 -13.56 10.04
N ASN A 400 3.21 -14.61 10.38
CA ASN A 400 3.72 -15.93 10.78
C ASN A 400 4.23 -16.76 9.57
N LYS A 401 4.72 -16.07 8.53
CA LYS A 401 5.24 -16.66 7.29
C LYS A 401 6.49 -15.91 6.83
N PRO A 402 7.43 -16.59 6.16
CA PRO A 402 8.52 -15.91 5.49
C PRO A 402 7.93 -14.93 4.47
N THR A 403 8.26 -13.66 4.63
CA THR A 403 7.65 -12.58 3.86
C THR A 403 8.72 -11.67 3.31
N PHE A 404 8.63 -11.36 2.03
CA PHE A 404 9.41 -10.33 1.38
C PHE A 404 8.54 -9.09 1.23
N PHE A 405 9.05 -7.97 1.69
CA PHE A 405 8.45 -6.66 1.46
C PHE A 405 9.31 -5.90 0.49
N SER A 406 8.69 -5.26 -0.49
CA SER A 406 9.45 -4.35 -1.34
C SER A 406 8.67 -3.11 -1.72
N PHE A 407 9.37 -1.99 -1.71
CA PHE A 407 8.84 -0.67 -2.03
C PHE A 407 10.01 0.31 -2.23
N ASN A 408 9.71 1.52 -2.66
CA ASN A 408 10.69 2.62 -2.70
C ASN A 408 10.48 3.56 -1.51
N VAL A 409 11.57 3.98 -0.87
CA VAL A 409 11.52 5.01 0.16
C VAL A 409 11.40 6.35 -0.54
N CYS A 410 10.17 6.83 -0.68
CA CYS A 410 9.86 8.15 -1.23
C CYS A 410 8.92 8.95 -0.33
N ARG A 411 8.49 8.39 0.81
CA ARG A 411 7.48 8.97 1.68
C ARG A 411 7.98 9.08 3.10
N GLU A 412 7.51 10.12 3.77
CA GLU A 412 7.77 10.46 5.17
C GLU A 412 7.63 9.25 6.13
N ILE A 413 6.50 8.54 6.06
CA ILE A 413 6.27 7.35 6.91
C ILE A 413 7.29 6.25 6.58
N SER A 414 7.56 6.00 5.30
CA SER A 414 8.55 4.99 4.89
C SER A 414 9.96 5.35 5.35
N GLU A 415 10.35 6.63 5.33
CA GLU A 415 11.62 7.10 5.92
C GLU A 415 11.68 6.77 7.41
N SER A 416 10.60 7.08 8.13
CA SER A 416 10.49 6.84 9.55
C SER A 416 10.68 5.37 9.92
N LEU A 417 10.14 4.48 9.09
CA LEU A 417 10.16 3.04 9.35
C LEU A 417 11.44 2.36 8.90
N THR A 418 12.08 2.87 7.84
CA THR A 418 13.27 2.25 7.28
C THR A 418 14.56 2.82 7.86
N GLY A 419 14.58 4.08 8.29
CA GLY A 419 15.80 4.81 8.62
C GLY A 419 16.56 5.29 7.38
N LEU A 420 15.92 5.24 6.20
CA LEU A 420 16.50 5.68 4.94
C LEU A 420 15.94 7.04 4.53
N ASP A 421 16.75 7.79 3.81
CA ASP A 421 16.38 9.07 3.23
C ASP A 421 15.50 8.89 1.98
N GLY A 422 14.35 9.56 1.97
CA GLY A 422 13.38 9.55 0.89
C GLY A 422 13.84 10.31 -0.36
N GLU A 423 14.80 11.25 -0.25
CA GLU A 423 15.38 11.97 -1.40
C GLU A 423 16.32 11.10 -2.24
N SER A 424 16.81 10.00 -1.65
CA SER A 424 17.84 9.16 -2.25
C SER A 424 17.29 8.02 -3.13
N GLN A 425 15.96 7.98 -3.36
CA GLN A 425 15.29 6.97 -4.19
C GLN A 425 15.67 5.52 -3.81
N HIS A 426 15.82 5.24 -2.52
CA HIS A 426 16.24 3.92 -2.08
C HIS A 426 15.15 2.89 -2.37
N MET A 427 15.53 1.84 -3.09
CA MET A 427 14.75 0.62 -3.15
C MET A 427 14.94 -0.14 -1.84
N VAL A 428 13.84 -0.67 -1.31
CA VAL A 428 13.85 -1.61 -0.19
C VAL A 428 13.32 -2.93 -0.70
N LEU A 429 14.09 -3.99 -0.52
CA LEU A 429 13.61 -5.37 -0.57
C LEU A 429 14.14 -6.06 0.69
N VAL A 430 13.23 -6.38 1.62
CA VAL A 430 13.57 -6.93 2.93
C VAL A 430 12.80 -8.21 3.21
N ARG A 431 13.49 -9.20 3.77
CA ARG A 431 12.96 -10.47 4.25
C ARG A 431 12.67 -10.41 5.74
N GLN A 432 11.41 -10.66 6.07
CA GLN A 432 10.92 -10.87 7.43
C GLN A 432 10.79 -12.38 7.73
N ASN A 433 11.35 -12.83 8.86
CA ASN A 433 11.08 -14.18 9.34
C ASN A 433 9.64 -14.27 9.88
N PRO A 434 9.05 -15.48 9.96
CA PRO A 434 7.78 -15.69 10.65
C PRO A 434 7.72 -15.04 12.03
N GLY A 435 6.73 -14.19 12.26
CA GLY A 435 6.42 -13.51 13.53
C GLY A 435 7.28 -12.28 13.83
N ASP A 436 8.34 -12.02 13.06
CA ASP A 436 9.16 -10.83 13.25
C ASP A 436 8.38 -9.55 12.87
N LYS A 437 8.74 -8.42 13.48
CA LYS A 437 8.37 -7.07 13.02
C LYS A 437 9.65 -6.36 12.63
N SER A 438 9.75 -5.85 11.39
CA SER A 438 10.97 -5.20 10.90
C SER A 438 11.08 -3.74 11.33
N PHE A 439 10.04 -3.20 11.95
CA PHE A 439 10.05 -1.92 12.66
C PHE A 439 9.15 -1.99 13.89
N CYS A 440 9.36 -1.11 14.87
CA CYS A 440 8.42 -0.91 15.97
C CYS A 440 8.50 0.49 16.60
N GLY A 441 7.42 0.88 17.30
CA GLY A 441 7.38 2.12 18.06
C GLY A 441 7.17 3.39 17.24
N PHE A 442 6.46 3.34 16.11
CA PHE A 442 6.23 4.51 15.26
C PHE A 442 5.70 5.73 16.02
N ARG A 443 4.76 5.54 16.96
CA ARG A 443 4.20 6.61 17.82
C ARG A 443 5.26 7.35 18.65
N GLU A 444 6.45 6.77 18.80
CA GLU A 444 7.59 7.34 19.52
C GLU A 444 8.67 7.92 18.60
N ARG A 445 8.41 8.03 17.28
CA ARG A 445 9.42 8.49 16.30
C ARG A 445 9.95 9.90 16.55
N HIS A 446 9.15 10.75 17.20
CA HIS A 446 9.54 12.10 17.59
C HIS A 446 10.74 12.14 18.55
N ARG A 447 11.09 11.00 19.17
CA ARG A 447 12.23 10.88 20.09
C ARG A 447 13.55 10.58 19.39
N ARG A 448 13.55 10.25 18.10
CA ARG A 448 14.76 9.92 17.34
C ARG A 448 14.71 10.61 15.98
N THR A 449 15.74 11.39 15.69
CA THR A 449 15.88 12.08 14.39
C THR A 449 17.18 11.65 13.71
N LEU A 450 17.13 11.50 12.40
CA LEU A 450 18.30 11.30 11.55
C LEU A 450 18.50 12.52 10.66
N SER A 451 19.73 12.67 10.16
CA SER A 451 20.12 13.74 9.24
C SER A 451 20.50 13.16 7.88
N THR A 452 19.99 13.73 6.80
CA THR A 452 20.45 13.43 5.44
C THR A 452 21.83 14.05 5.17
N PRO A 453 22.54 13.64 4.11
CA PRO A 453 23.74 14.34 3.65
C PRO A 453 23.50 15.82 3.28
N SER A 454 22.27 16.18 2.88
CA SER A 454 21.84 17.55 2.61
C SER A 454 21.58 18.37 3.89
N GLY A 455 21.60 17.74 5.07
CA GLY A 455 21.35 18.37 6.37
C GLY A 455 19.89 18.39 6.79
N ARG A 456 18.96 17.88 5.97
CA ARG A 456 17.55 17.72 6.32
C ARG A 456 17.43 16.75 7.49
N GLN A 457 16.62 17.13 8.49
CA GLN A 457 16.30 16.25 9.62
C GLN A 457 14.96 15.57 9.37
N TYR A 458 14.85 14.30 9.73
CA TYR A 458 13.59 13.56 9.71
C TYR A 458 13.46 12.65 10.93
N MET A 459 12.23 12.48 11.40
CA MET A 459 11.90 11.63 12.53
C MET A 459 11.93 10.16 12.12
N VAL A 460 12.39 9.27 12.99
CA VAL A 460 12.42 7.82 12.73
C VAL A 460 11.95 7.03 13.92
N ALA A 461 11.34 5.88 13.66
CA ALA A 461 10.92 4.97 14.71
C ALA A 461 12.11 4.54 15.59
N PRO A 462 11.89 4.24 16.88
CA PRO A 462 12.94 3.73 17.75
C PRO A 462 13.63 2.46 17.23
N PHE A 463 12.91 1.65 16.46
CA PHE A 463 13.45 0.47 15.79
C PHE A 463 12.99 0.48 14.33
N THR A 464 13.94 0.64 13.41
CA THR A 464 13.72 0.71 11.96
C THR A 464 14.12 -0.59 11.26
N VAL A 465 13.85 -0.69 9.96
CA VAL A 465 14.29 -1.82 9.13
C VAL A 465 15.82 -1.98 9.14
N GLN A 466 16.57 -0.89 9.14
CA GLN A 466 18.03 -0.95 9.29
C GLN A 466 18.43 -1.61 10.62
N ASP A 467 17.80 -1.21 11.73
CA ASP A 467 18.07 -1.79 13.05
C ASP A 467 17.71 -3.30 13.08
N TYR A 468 16.61 -3.67 12.43
CA TYR A 468 16.20 -5.07 12.27
C TYR A 468 17.25 -5.91 11.54
N LEU A 469 17.78 -5.41 10.42
CA LEU A 469 18.79 -6.12 9.64
C LEU A 469 20.08 -6.31 10.45
N CYS A 470 20.56 -5.25 11.12
CA CYS A 470 21.71 -5.35 12.01
C CYS A 470 21.49 -6.40 13.12
N ALA A 471 20.34 -6.35 13.81
CA ALA A 471 20.02 -7.32 14.85
C ALA A 471 19.93 -8.76 14.32
N ARG A 472 19.44 -8.95 13.08
CA ARG A 472 19.31 -10.27 12.44
C ARG A 472 20.68 -10.83 12.04
N GLU A 473 21.59 -9.99 11.54
CA GLU A 473 22.97 -10.38 11.22
C GLU A 473 23.75 -10.79 12.48
N GLU A 474 23.61 -10.03 13.57
CA GLU A 474 24.23 -10.37 14.86
C GLU A 474 23.76 -11.74 15.38
N ARG A 475 22.47 -12.07 15.21
CA ARG A 475 21.92 -13.38 15.56
C ARG A 475 22.47 -14.50 14.66
N ARG A 476 22.60 -14.26 13.35
CA ARG A 476 23.21 -15.22 12.40
C ARG A 476 24.66 -15.52 12.78
N GLY A 477 25.45 -14.50 13.13
CA GLY A 477 26.84 -14.66 13.59
C GLY A 477 26.95 -15.50 14.87
N LYS A 478 26.14 -15.21 15.88
CA LYS A 478 26.14 -15.96 17.16
C LYS A 478 25.69 -17.41 17.00
N ASN A 479 24.68 -17.68 16.17
CA ASN A 479 24.21 -19.05 15.90
C ASN A 479 25.15 -19.87 15.00
N GLY A 480 26.03 -19.20 14.25
CA GLY A 480 27.13 -19.85 13.54
C GLY A 480 28.24 -20.34 14.47
N GLU A 481 28.41 -19.69 15.63
CA GLU A 481 29.42 -20.03 16.65
C GLU A 481 28.87 -20.93 17.78
N LEU A 482 27.56 -20.90 18.03
CA LEU A 482 26.89 -21.70 19.05
C LEU A 482 25.76 -22.51 18.39
N GLY A 483 25.94 -23.84 18.34
CA GLY A 483 24.93 -24.76 17.82
C GLY A 483 23.56 -24.52 18.45
N LYS A 484 22.58 -24.23 17.57
CA LYS A 484 21.11 -24.22 17.76
C LYS A 484 20.61 -24.03 19.21
N GLY A 485 20.18 -22.81 19.54
CA GLY A 485 19.39 -22.58 20.77
C GLY A 485 18.74 -21.21 20.88
N GLU A 486 17.40 -21.23 20.86
CA GLU A 486 16.43 -20.25 21.42
C GLU A 486 16.18 -18.90 20.69
N PHE A 487 14.94 -18.77 20.19
CA PHE A 487 14.36 -17.55 19.61
C PHE A 487 13.75 -16.69 20.72
N PHE A 488 14.12 -15.41 20.77
CA PHE A 488 13.52 -14.43 21.68
C PHE A 488 12.21 -13.88 21.08
N THR A 489 11.09 -14.07 21.78
CA THR A 489 9.86 -13.30 21.55
C THR A 489 10.02 -11.89 22.10
N SER A 490 9.42 -10.91 21.41
CA SER A 490 9.41 -9.47 21.73
C SER A 490 9.28 -9.15 23.25
N PRO A 491 9.92 -8.10 23.77
CA PRO A 491 9.83 -7.76 25.20
C PRO A 491 8.39 -7.39 25.57
N SER A 492 7.70 -8.32 26.23
CA SER A 492 6.44 -8.03 26.91
C SER A 492 6.68 -6.95 27.98
N ARG A 493 5.80 -5.95 28.01
CA ARG A 493 5.78 -4.88 29.01
C ARG A 493 5.91 -5.49 30.41
N ARG A 494 7.05 -5.28 31.07
CA ARG A 494 7.22 -5.67 32.49
C ARG A 494 6.20 -4.90 33.33
N GLY A 495 5.14 -5.60 33.70
CA GLY A 495 4.17 -5.18 34.70
C GLY A 495 4.86 -4.97 36.04
N ASN A 496 4.64 -3.78 36.60
CA ASN A 496 5.15 -3.33 37.88
C ASN A 496 4.40 -4.07 39.01
N LYS A 497 4.88 -5.26 39.43
CA LYS A 497 4.41 -5.90 40.67
C LYS A 497 5.20 -5.36 41.86
N LYS A 498 4.66 -4.35 42.53
CA LYS A 498 5.07 -3.99 43.90
C LYS A 498 4.73 -5.16 44.82
N GLY A 499 5.76 -5.74 45.43
CA GLY A 499 5.63 -6.76 46.46
C GLY A 499 5.07 -6.18 47.75
N ASN A 500 4.03 -6.83 48.28
CA ASN A 500 3.69 -6.77 49.69
C ASN A 500 4.79 -7.53 50.46
N ARG A 501 5.48 -6.84 51.36
CA ARG A 501 6.29 -7.48 52.41
C ARG A 501 5.44 -7.62 53.66
N GLU A 502 5.25 -8.87 54.06
CA GLU A 502 4.79 -9.26 55.38
C GLU A 502 5.79 -8.76 56.43
N ILE A 503 5.28 -8.13 57.48
CA ILE A 503 5.98 -7.86 58.73
C ILE A 503 5.62 -9.01 59.66
N GLY A 504 6.60 -9.85 59.98
CA GLY A 504 6.57 -10.76 61.11
C GLY A 504 7.30 -10.12 62.28
N ASP A 505 6.60 -10.02 63.41
CA ASP A 505 7.13 -9.61 64.71
C ASP A 505 8.21 -10.56 65.22
N GLU A 506 9.25 -10.02 65.88
CA GLU A 506 9.82 -10.63 67.09
C GLU A 506 10.70 -9.63 67.87
N LYS A 507 10.36 -9.50 69.17
CA LYS A 507 10.98 -8.81 70.31
C LYS A 507 10.58 -7.37 70.63
#